data_AF-A0A918KP38-F1
#
_entry.id   AF-A0A918KP38-F1
#
_cell.length_a   1.000
_cell.length_b   1.000
_cell.length_c   1.000
_cell.angle_alpha   90.00
_cell.angle_beta   90.00
_cell.angle_gamma   90.00
#
_symmetry.space_group_name_H-M   'P 1'
#
loop_
_entity.id
_entity.type
_entity.pdbx_description
1 polymer ?
#
loop_
_entity_poly.entity_id
_entity_poly.type
_entity_poly.pdbx_seq_one_letter_code
_entity_poly.pdbx_strand_id
1 'polypeptide(L)'
;MDQPAATLWYHPRPHGAGAVRGRFFDLKRTGINGRAMDTGRVDETVARGTTEVWTVRGTDGMPHTFHVHDVRFRVLGVDGSAPPPAPRGPKDTVFLPNGTTMRLALRFDGPADPGTPYMYHRHLLRHED
;
A
#
# COMPACT_ATOMS: atom_id res chain seq x y z
N MET A 1 -23.75 2.05 24.65
CA MET A 1 -22.48 1.45 24.20
C MET A 1 -21.41 2.48 24.48
N ASP A 2 -20.67 2.28 25.56
CA ASP A 2 -19.55 3.14 25.96
C ASP A 2 -18.34 2.71 25.12
N GLN A 3 -18.07 3.45 24.04
CA GLN A 3 -16.87 3.23 23.23
C GLN A 3 -15.73 3.98 23.93
N PRO A 4 -14.64 3.30 24.35
CA PRO A 4 -13.53 3.98 25.00
C PRO A 4 -12.96 5.07 24.09
N ALA A 5 -12.48 6.16 24.69
CA ALA A 5 -11.88 7.27 23.97
C ALA A 5 -10.74 6.80 23.04
N ALA A 6 -10.68 7.36 21.83
CA ALA A 6 -9.63 7.06 20.87
C ALA A 6 -8.25 7.39 21.47
N THR A 7 -7.34 6.40 21.50
CA THR A 7 -5.94 6.64 21.88
C THR A 7 -5.18 7.20 20.68
N LEU A 8 -4.76 8.46 20.75
CA LEU A 8 -4.00 9.15 19.70
C LEU A 8 -2.50 8.94 19.93
N TRP A 9 -1.88 8.09 19.12
CA TRP A 9 -0.42 7.94 19.08
C TRP A 9 0.18 8.80 17.97
N TYR A 10 1.29 9.50 18.25
CA TYR A 10 2.13 10.06 17.20
C TYR A 10 2.63 8.92 16.31
N HIS A 11 2.14 8.85 15.07
CA HIS A 11 2.69 7.96 14.07
C HIS A 11 3.83 8.68 13.35
N PRO A 12 5.08 8.23 13.48
CA PRO A 12 6.18 8.80 12.72
C PRO A 12 5.85 8.70 11.24
N ARG A 13 6.09 9.80 10.50
CA ARG A 13 5.85 9.82 9.06
C ARG A 13 6.74 8.76 8.41
N PRO A 14 6.21 7.84 7.59
CA PRO A 14 7.05 6.91 6.86
C PRO A 14 8.01 7.68 5.94
N HIS A 15 9.30 7.39 6.06
CA HIS A 15 10.35 7.89 5.20
C HIS A 15 11.01 6.71 4.50
N GLY A 16 11.45 6.89 3.25
CA GLY A 16 12.18 5.82 2.54
C GLY A 16 13.56 5.51 3.14
N ALA A 17 14.11 6.44 3.93
CA ALA A 17 15.36 6.22 4.66
C ALA A 17 15.16 5.17 5.76
N GLY A 18 16.03 4.17 5.82
CA GLY A 18 15.92 3.06 6.79
C GLY A 18 14.90 1.99 6.41
N ALA A 19 14.38 2.00 5.17
CA ALA A 19 13.55 0.91 4.69
C ALA A 19 14.35 -0.40 4.64
N VAL A 20 13.80 -1.46 5.24
CA VAL A 20 14.48 -2.75 5.36
C VAL A 20 14.38 -3.57 4.07
N ARG A 21 13.41 -3.26 3.21
CA ARG A 21 13.15 -3.98 1.96
C ARG A 21 12.46 -3.11 0.91
N GLY A 22 12.78 -3.38 -0.35
CA GLY A 22 12.04 -2.91 -1.52
C GLY A 22 11.17 -4.01 -2.12
N ARG A 23 9.97 -3.68 -2.60
CA ARG A 23 9.07 -4.60 -3.32
C ARG A 23 8.53 -3.96 -4.60
N PHE A 24 8.08 -4.81 -5.52
CA PHE A 24 7.52 -4.39 -6.80
C PHE A 24 6.15 -5.04 -7.04
N PHE A 25 5.19 -4.23 -7.48
CA PHE A 25 3.81 -4.63 -7.70
C PHE A 25 3.33 -4.15 -9.06
N ASP A 26 3.09 -5.10 -9.97
CA ASP A 26 2.41 -4.84 -11.23
C ASP A 26 0.90 -5.03 -11.06
N LEU A 27 0.15 -3.96 -11.25
CA LEU A 27 -1.31 -3.95 -11.23
C LEU A 27 -1.83 -4.21 -12.63
N LYS A 28 -2.73 -5.19 -12.71
CA LYS A 28 -3.57 -5.48 -13.87
C LYS A 28 -4.99 -5.76 -13.41
N ARG A 29 -5.95 -5.66 -14.32
CA ARG A 29 -7.36 -6.04 -14.10
C ARG A 29 -7.51 -7.47 -13.61
N THR A 30 -6.63 -8.36 -14.06
CA THR A 30 -6.65 -9.79 -13.72
C THR A 30 -5.97 -10.14 -12.40
N GLY A 31 -5.34 -9.16 -11.74
CA GLY A 31 -4.65 -9.40 -10.47
C GLY A 31 -3.39 -8.57 -10.28
N ILE A 32 -2.65 -8.90 -9.23
CA ILE A 32 -1.41 -8.23 -8.84
C ILE A 32 -0.26 -9.20 -9.02
N ASN A 33 0.85 -8.75 -9.63
CA ASN A 33 2.01 -9.60 -9.93
C ASN A 33 1.65 -10.89 -10.71
N GLY A 34 0.65 -10.79 -11.60
CA GLY A 34 0.19 -11.90 -12.43
C GLY A 34 -0.65 -12.95 -11.70
N ARG A 35 -1.04 -12.70 -10.44
CA ARG A 35 -1.85 -13.61 -9.63
C ARG A 35 -3.20 -13.00 -9.30
N ALA A 36 -4.26 -13.78 -9.46
CA ALA A 36 -5.58 -13.44 -8.95
C ALA A 36 -5.59 -13.54 -7.41
N MET A 37 -6.58 -12.89 -6.80
CA MET A 37 -6.83 -12.99 -5.36
C MET A 37 -7.13 -14.45 -4.99
N ASP A 38 -6.57 -14.89 -3.86
CA ASP A 38 -6.70 -16.23 -3.33
C ASP A 38 -6.61 -16.17 -1.80
N THR A 39 -7.73 -16.44 -1.12
CA THR A 39 -7.82 -16.38 0.35
C THR A 39 -6.99 -17.45 1.06
N GLY A 40 -6.57 -18.50 0.34
CA GLY A 40 -5.70 -19.55 0.86
C GLY A 40 -4.21 -19.23 0.79
N ARG A 41 -3.84 -18.08 0.21
CA ARG A 41 -2.44 -17.72 -0.03
C ARG A 41 -2.06 -16.41 0.66
N VAL A 42 -0.93 -16.44 1.36
CA VAL A 42 -0.25 -15.24 1.83
C VAL A 42 0.72 -14.79 0.73
N ASP A 43 0.44 -13.65 0.09
CA ASP A 43 1.30 -13.12 -0.98
C ASP A 43 2.58 -12.47 -0.42
N GLU A 44 2.49 -11.77 0.70
CA GLU A 44 3.61 -11.03 1.29
C GLU A 44 3.66 -11.19 2.81
N THR A 45 4.87 -11.40 3.34
CA THR A 45 5.14 -11.32 4.79
C THR A 45 6.07 -10.16 5.06
N VAL A 46 5.67 -9.29 6.00
CA VAL A 46 6.42 -8.09 6.40
C VAL A 46 6.65 -8.12 7.91
N ALA A 47 7.86 -7.79 8.34
CA ALA A 47 8.19 -7.73 9.75
C ALA A 47 7.52 -6.52 10.41
N ARG A 48 6.82 -6.74 11.52
CA ARG A 48 6.23 -5.66 12.33
C ARG A 48 7.30 -4.70 12.82
N GLY A 49 6.98 -3.42 12.90
CA GLY A 49 7.87 -2.35 13.32
C GLY A 49 8.90 -1.95 12.26
N THR A 50 8.74 -2.41 11.02
CA THR A 50 9.65 -2.06 9.92
C THR A 50 8.99 -1.12 8.91
N THR A 51 9.85 -0.47 8.13
CA THR A 51 9.45 0.32 6.98
C THR A 51 9.90 -0.40 5.71
N GLU A 52 9.06 -0.46 4.69
CA GLU A 52 9.43 -0.95 3.36
C GLU A 52 9.15 0.11 2.29
N VAL A 53 9.83 0.02 1.15
CA VAL A 53 9.50 0.81 -0.04
C VAL A 53 8.85 -0.06 -1.10
N TRP A 54 7.58 0.20 -1.42
CA TRP A 54 6.86 -0.54 -2.45
C TRP A 54 6.79 0.30 -3.72
N THR A 55 7.15 -0.29 -4.85
CA THR A 55 7.02 0.31 -6.18
C THR A 55 5.84 -0.32 -6.88
N VAL A 56 4.84 0.49 -7.21
CA VAL A 56 3.56 0.02 -7.77
C VAL A 56 3.39 0.61 -9.16
N ARG A 57 3.08 -0.24 -10.14
CA ARG A 57 2.98 0.14 -11.56
C ARG A 57 1.71 -0.43 -12.19
N GLY A 58 0.98 0.40 -12.94
CA GLY A 58 -0.12 -0.05 -13.79
C GLY A 58 0.40 -0.48 -15.16
N THR A 59 0.02 -1.66 -15.65
CA THR A 59 0.64 -2.26 -16.87
C THR A 59 -0.35 -2.71 -17.95
N ASP A 60 -1.63 -2.42 -17.80
CA ASP A 60 -2.71 -2.94 -18.66
C ASP A 60 -3.53 -1.84 -19.36
N GLY A 61 -2.99 -0.63 -19.46
CA GLY A 61 -3.62 0.44 -20.24
C GLY A 61 -4.80 1.14 -19.56
N MET A 62 -5.05 0.88 -18.26
CA MET A 62 -6.12 1.51 -17.50
C MET A 62 -5.63 2.09 -16.16
N PRO A 63 -6.32 3.09 -15.58
CA PRO A 63 -6.00 3.56 -14.25
C PRO A 63 -6.37 2.53 -13.18
N HIS A 64 -5.62 2.55 -12.08
CA HIS A 64 -5.88 1.73 -10.89
C HIS A 64 -5.95 2.61 -9.65
N THR A 65 -6.48 2.03 -8.57
CA THR A 65 -6.26 2.53 -7.22
C THR A 65 -5.45 1.46 -6.50
N PHE A 66 -4.58 1.81 -5.56
CA PHE A 66 -3.86 0.84 -4.72
C PHE A 66 -4.10 1.19 -3.26
N HIS A 67 -4.63 0.23 -2.51
CA HIS A 67 -4.97 0.34 -1.10
C HIS A 67 -4.28 -0.76 -0.28
N VAL A 68 -3.83 -0.43 0.93
CA VAL A 68 -3.23 -1.39 1.88
C VAL A 68 -3.93 -1.22 3.23
N HIS A 69 -4.48 -2.32 3.76
CA HIS A 69 -5.19 -2.33 5.04
C HIS A 69 -4.24 -2.02 6.19
N ASP A 70 -4.72 -1.22 7.16
CA ASP A 70 -4.03 -0.88 8.42
C ASP A 70 -2.60 -0.33 8.31
N VAL A 71 -2.20 0.06 7.10
CA VAL A 71 -0.87 0.57 6.80
C VAL A 71 -0.98 2.00 6.30
N ARG A 72 -0.24 2.88 6.96
CA ARG A 72 -0.03 4.25 6.48
C ARG A 72 1.24 4.30 5.65
N PHE A 73 1.17 5.03 4.56
CA PHE A 73 2.27 5.22 3.65
C PHE A 73 2.40 6.64 3.12
N ARG A 74 3.57 6.93 2.57
CA ARG A 74 3.92 8.20 1.94
C ARG A 74 4.37 7.96 0.51
N VAL A 75 3.86 8.76 -0.42
CA VAL A 75 4.39 8.78 -1.79
C VAL A 75 5.78 9.42 -1.78
N LEU A 76 6.78 8.66 -2.26
CA LEU A 76 8.17 9.09 -2.40
C LEU A 76 8.48 9.64 -3.79
N GLY A 77 7.76 9.19 -4.81
CA GLY A 77 7.94 9.63 -6.18
C GLY A 77 6.92 9.05 -7.15
N VAL A 78 6.77 9.73 -8.28
CA VAL A 78 5.89 9.38 -9.40
C VAL A 78 6.74 9.45 -10.67
N ASP A 79 6.80 8.36 -11.43
CA ASP A 79 7.57 8.24 -12.69
C ASP A 79 9.02 8.74 -12.56
N GLY A 80 9.68 8.36 -11.47
CA GLY A 80 11.07 8.74 -11.16
C GLY A 80 11.25 10.16 -10.64
N SER A 81 10.19 10.98 -10.63
CA SER A 81 10.21 12.37 -10.16
C SER A 81 9.65 12.53 -8.74
N ALA A 82 9.95 13.65 -8.09
CA ALA A 82 9.35 13.99 -6.80
C ALA A 82 7.81 14.09 -6.92
N PRO A 83 7.05 13.65 -5.91
CA PRO A 83 5.60 13.68 -5.99
C PRO A 83 5.07 15.12 -6.00
N PRO A 84 3.93 15.37 -6.67
CA PRO A 84 3.29 16.68 -6.63
C PRO A 84 2.96 17.12 -5.19
N PRO A 85 2.82 18.43 -4.93
CA PRO A 85 2.65 18.97 -3.57
C PRO A 85 1.48 18.36 -2.79
N ALA A 86 0.40 17.98 -3.47
CA ALA A 86 -0.65 17.14 -2.94
C ALA A 86 -0.34 15.68 -3.34
N PRO A 87 -0.17 14.71 -2.40
CA PRO A 87 -0.41 14.72 -0.96
C PRO A 87 0.83 14.26 -0.15
N ARG A 88 1.41 15.14 0.68
CA ARG A 88 2.57 14.80 1.55
C ARG A 88 2.18 14.18 2.90
N GLY A 89 0.87 14.10 3.20
CA GLY A 89 0.35 13.47 4.40
C GLY A 89 0.34 11.93 4.33
N PRO A 90 0.16 11.23 5.46
CA PRO A 90 -0.04 9.79 5.47
C PRO A 90 -1.26 9.38 4.65
N LYS A 91 -1.14 8.31 3.86
CA LYS A 91 -2.21 7.75 3.02
C LYS A 91 -2.28 6.25 3.24
N ASP A 92 -3.45 5.67 3.01
CA ASP A 92 -3.66 4.22 2.87
C ASP A 92 -4.02 3.85 1.43
N THR A 93 -4.26 4.85 0.58
CA THR A 93 -4.79 4.68 -0.78
C THR A 93 -4.18 5.69 -1.74
N VAL A 94 -3.73 5.24 -2.92
CA VAL A 94 -3.29 6.11 -4.04
C VAL A 94 -4.01 5.76 -5.33
N PHE A 95 -4.41 6.79 -6.07
CA PHE A 95 -4.82 6.66 -7.46
C PHE A 95 -3.56 6.57 -8.33
N LEU A 96 -3.52 5.57 -9.20
CA LEU A 96 -2.44 5.31 -10.14
C LEU A 96 -2.97 5.53 -11.56
N PRO A 97 -2.66 6.67 -12.21
CA PRO A 97 -3.03 6.88 -13.59
C PRO A 97 -2.44 5.80 -14.52
N ASN A 98 -3.00 5.69 -15.72
CA ASN A 98 -2.54 4.72 -16.71
C ASN A 98 -1.03 4.88 -16.97
N GLY A 99 -0.29 3.77 -16.96
CA GLY A 99 1.15 3.73 -17.23
C GLY A 99 2.04 4.35 -16.15
N THR A 100 1.46 4.80 -15.02
CA THR A 100 2.22 5.44 -13.94
C THR A 100 2.90 4.40 -13.05
N THR A 101 4.09 4.75 -12.57
CA THR A 101 4.81 4.06 -11.51
C THR A 101 4.94 4.96 -10.28
N MET A 102 4.54 4.46 -9.11
CA MET A 102 4.67 5.18 -7.84
C MET A 102 5.56 4.43 -6.87
N ARG A 103 6.41 5.16 -6.14
CA ARG A 103 7.18 4.63 -5.01
C ARG A 103 6.54 5.08 -3.71
N LEU A 104 6.28 4.13 -2.81
CA LEU A 104 5.55 4.33 -1.56
C LEU A 104 6.43 3.88 -0.40
N ALA A 105 6.59 4.68 0.66
CA ALA A 105 7.17 4.24 1.93
C ALA A 105 6.05 3.79 2.87
N LEU A 106 6.01 2.51 3.23
CA LEU A 106 4.98 1.89 4.07
C LEU A 106 5.57 1.58 5.44
N ARG A 107 4.83 1.88 6.50
CA ARG A 107 5.21 1.56 7.88
C ARG A 107 4.23 0.56 8.48
N PHE A 108 4.75 -0.56 8.98
CA PHE A 108 3.95 -1.69 9.47
C PHE A 108 3.99 -1.78 11.00
N ASP A 109 3.20 -0.97 11.70
CA ASP A 109 3.16 -0.94 13.18
C ASP A 109 1.95 -1.69 13.78
N GLY A 110 0.96 -2.04 12.95
CA GLY A 110 -0.28 -2.70 13.34
C GLY A 110 -0.11 -4.16 13.81
N PRO A 111 -1.21 -4.81 14.23
CA PRO A 111 -1.24 -6.24 14.56
C PRO A 111 -0.60 -7.14 13.50
N ALA A 112 0.20 -8.11 13.92
CA ALA A 112 0.86 -9.06 13.01
C ALA A 112 0.37 -10.49 13.28
N ASP A 113 -0.95 -10.69 13.24
CA ASP A 113 -1.58 -12.00 13.42
C ASP A 113 -1.62 -12.77 12.08
N PRO A 114 -0.90 -13.89 11.94
CA PRO A 114 -0.94 -14.70 10.73
C PRO A 114 -2.32 -15.32 10.45
N GLY A 115 -3.19 -15.43 11.46
CA GLY A 115 -4.58 -15.90 11.32
C GLY A 115 -5.52 -14.85 10.73
N THR A 116 -5.10 -13.59 10.68
CA THR A 116 -5.88 -12.44 10.19
C THR A 116 -5.01 -11.56 9.29
N PRO A 117 -4.70 -11.99 8.05
CA PRO A 117 -3.79 -11.26 7.18
C PRO A 117 -4.37 -9.91 6.73
N TYR A 118 -3.51 -8.91 6.59
CA TYR A 118 -3.86 -7.66 5.93
C TYR A 118 -4.08 -7.87 4.44
N MET A 119 -5.09 -7.19 3.89
CA MET A 119 -5.30 -7.16 2.45
C MET A 119 -4.64 -5.92 1.84
N TYR A 120 -4.15 -6.08 0.62
CA TYR A 120 -3.93 -4.97 -0.29
C TYR A 120 -4.67 -5.28 -1.58
N HIS A 121 -5.30 -4.28 -2.16
CA HIS A 121 -6.11 -4.48 -3.34
C HIS A 121 -6.21 -3.21 -4.16
N ARG A 122 -6.80 -3.36 -5.34
CA ARG A 122 -7.21 -2.22 -6.14
C ARG A 122 -8.60 -1.74 -5.71
N HIS A 123 -8.79 -0.43 -5.57
CA HIS A 123 -10.07 0.14 -5.14
C HIS A 123 -10.82 0.78 -6.32
N LEU A 124 -11.38 -0.08 -7.17
CA LEU A 124 -12.50 0.28 -8.04
C LEU A 124 -13.61 -0.71 -7.70
N LEU A 125 -14.64 -0.27 -6.96
CA LEU A 125 -15.69 -1.08 -6.32
C LEU A 125 -16.39 -2.12 -7.23
N ARG A 126 -16.26 -2.02 -8.56
CA ARG A 126 -16.79 -3.01 -9.52
C ARG A 126 -15.92 -4.27 -9.69
N HIS A 127 -14.85 -4.43 -8.91
CA HIS A 127 -13.88 -5.50 -9.10
C HIS A 127 -13.28 -6.02 -7.79
N GLU A 128 -13.99 -5.84 -6.67
CA GLU A 128 -13.60 -6.34 -5.35
C GLU A 128 -14.13 -7.76 -5.06
N ASP A 129 -14.91 -8.33 -6.01
CA ASP A 129 -15.47 -9.69 -5.93
C ASP A 129 -14.65 -10.71 -6.74
#